data_AF-A0A1F1Z0Z0-F1
#
_entry.id   AF-A0A1F1Z0Z0-F1
#
_cell.length_a   1.000
_cell.length_b   1.000
_cell.length_c   1.000
_cell.angle_alpha   90.00
_cell.angle_beta   90.00
_cell.angle_gamma   90.00
#
_symmetry.space_group_name_H-M   'P 1'
#
loop_
_entity.id
_entity.type
_entity.pdbx_description
1 polymer ?
#
loop_
_entity_poly.entity_id
_entity_poly.type
_entity_poly.pdbx_seq_one_letter_code
_entity_poly.pdbx_strand_id
1 'polypeptide(L)'
;MKDEGRTFHGLNTCHLPSTEEQRDKAVTVSFANGNTTREMIEAQGLLYPEYRSELIPELFAFAATDFYPGFCYTQIDTARGGFGASAGGDSRYVTTEEMCNAAIEVVEQLYRALGSPDVH
;
A
#
# COMPACT_ATOMS: atom_id res chain seq x y z
N MET A 1 -18.38 -6.78 32.40
CA MET A 1 -18.94 -5.70 31.54
C MET A 1 -18.66 -6.14 30.11
N LYS A 2 -19.70 -6.35 29.29
CA LYS A 2 -19.52 -6.68 27.87
C LYS A 2 -18.95 -5.43 27.20
N ASP A 3 -17.77 -5.54 26.62
CA ASP A 3 -17.15 -4.46 25.86
C ASP A 3 -17.87 -4.39 24.51
N GLU A 4 -18.89 -3.54 24.46
CA GLU A 4 -19.62 -3.23 23.23
C GLU A 4 -18.69 -2.48 22.28
N GLY A 5 -18.03 -3.26 21.42
CA GLY A 5 -17.59 -2.88 20.09
C GLY A 5 -17.23 -1.41 19.91
N ARG A 6 -16.11 -0.98 20.49
CA ARG A 6 -15.37 0.14 19.89
C ARG A 6 -14.78 -0.38 18.58
N THR A 7 -15.49 -0.21 17.48
CA THR A 7 -14.87 -0.23 16.16
C THR A 7 -13.84 0.89 16.15
N PHE A 8 -12.57 0.52 16.35
CA PHE A 8 -11.46 1.43 16.08
C PHE A 8 -11.59 1.77 14.59
N HIS A 9 -11.98 3.00 14.26
CA HIS A 9 -11.98 3.52 12.89
C HIS A 9 -10.53 3.86 12.47
N GLY A 10 -9.60 2.94 12.75
CA GLY A 10 -8.18 3.04 12.44
C GLY A 10 -7.84 2.29 11.16
N LEU A 11 -6.64 2.57 10.64
CA LEU A 11 -5.99 1.81 9.59
C LEU A 11 -5.96 0.33 10.01
N ASN A 12 -6.65 -0.56 9.28
CA ASN A 12 -6.46 -2.00 9.52
C ASN A 12 -5.28 -2.45 8.68
N THR A 13 -4.26 -2.97 9.35
CA THR A 13 -3.03 -3.41 8.70
C THR A 13 -2.86 -4.92 8.85
N CYS A 14 -2.56 -5.59 7.74
CA CYS A 14 -2.21 -7.00 7.70
C CYS A 14 -0.77 -7.14 7.20
N HIS A 15 0.16 -7.48 8.09
CA HIS A 15 1.56 -7.71 7.70
C HIS A 15 1.70 -9.02 6.94
N LEU A 16 2.42 -8.97 5.83
CA LEU A 16 2.76 -10.15 5.05
C LEU A 16 4.04 -10.77 5.59
N PRO A 17 4.16 -12.12 5.57
CA PRO A 17 5.42 -12.77 5.92
C PRO A 17 6.55 -12.29 5.00
N SER A 18 7.61 -11.74 5.57
CA SER A 18 8.79 -11.31 4.80
C SER A 18 9.54 -12.51 4.22
N THR A 19 9.98 -12.38 2.97
CA THR A 19 10.96 -13.28 2.32
C THR A 19 12.32 -13.20 3.00
N GLU A 20 13.24 -14.12 2.68
CA GLU A 20 14.61 -14.09 3.21
C GLU A 20 15.33 -12.78 2.83
N GLU A 21 15.26 -12.36 1.56
CA GLU A 21 15.83 -11.09 1.11
C GLU A 21 15.23 -9.88 1.84
N GLN A 22 13.90 -9.87 2.04
CA GLN A 22 13.24 -8.80 2.78
C GLN A 22 13.69 -8.77 4.25
N ARG A 23 13.93 -9.92 4.88
CA ARG A 23 14.44 -9.99 6.26
C ARG A 23 15.84 -9.41 6.36
N ASP A 24 16.72 -9.73 5.41
CA ASP A 24 18.09 -9.21 5.40
C ASP A 24 18.14 -7.69 5.26
N LYS A 25 17.20 -7.11 4.50
CA LYS A 25 17.04 -5.66 4.31
C LYS A 25 16.11 -4.99 5.34
N ALA A 26 15.59 -5.75 6.32
CA ALA A 26 14.57 -5.31 7.27
C ALA A 26 13.31 -4.68 6.63
N VAL A 27 12.94 -5.18 5.44
CA VAL A 27 11.76 -4.76 4.69
C VAL A 27 10.51 -5.43 5.25
N THR A 28 9.50 -4.60 5.49
CA THR A 28 8.15 -5.01 5.87
C THR A 28 7.18 -4.62 4.76
N VAL A 29 6.31 -5.56 4.39
CA VAL A 29 5.19 -5.30 3.47
C VAL A 29 3.89 -5.61 4.19
N SER A 30 2.86 -4.80 3.95
CA SER A 30 1.54 -4.98 4.54
C SER A 30 0.43 -4.50 3.63
N PHE A 31 -0.74 -5.10 3.76
CA PHE A 31 -1.98 -4.50 3.27
C PHE A 31 -2.55 -3.53 4.30
N ALA A 32 -3.11 -2.43 3.84
CA ALA A 32 -3.79 -1.45 4.67
C ALA A 32 -5.11 -1.01 4.03
N ASN A 33 -6.09 -0.68 4.87
CA ASN A 33 -7.27 0.07 4.45
C ASN A 33 -7.39 1.39 5.22
N GLY A 34 -8.08 2.36 4.65
CA GLY A 34 -8.27 3.67 5.27
C GLY A 34 -9.29 4.53 4.55
N ASN A 35 -9.50 5.74 5.07
CA ASN A 35 -10.44 6.70 4.49
C ASN A 35 -9.77 7.80 3.67
N THR A 36 -8.44 7.78 3.58
CA THR A 36 -7.68 8.69 2.73
C THR A 36 -8.05 8.43 1.28
N THR A 37 -8.31 9.47 0.48
CA THR A 37 -8.60 9.35 -0.95
C THR A 37 -7.43 9.84 -1.79
N ARG A 38 -7.40 9.47 -3.08
CA ARG A 38 -6.45 10.00 -4.05
C ARG A 38 -6.41 11.52 -4.07
N GLU A 39 -7.58 12.17 -4.05
CA GLU A 39 -7.71 13.62 -4.07
C GLU A 39 -7.03 14.29 -2.86
N MET A 40 -7.15 13.66 -1.68
CA MET A 40 -6.49 14.15 -0.46
C MET A 40 -4.95 14.02 -0.52
N ILE A 41 -4.46 12.94 -1.14
CA ILE A 41 -3.02 12.71 -1.35
C ILE A 41 -2.46 13.67 -2.41
N GLU A 42 -3.20 13.87 -3.50
CA GLU A 42 -2.84 14.79 -4.59
C GLU A 42 -2.78 16.24 -4.09
N ALA A 43 -3.75 16.67 -3.28
CA ALA A 43 -3.77 17.99 -2.68
C ALA A 43 -2.54 18.27 -1.79
N GLN A 44 -1.87 17.22 -1.30
CA GLN A 44 -0.64 17.31 -0.51
C GLN A 44 0.63 17.17 -1.36
N GLY A 45 0.53 16.93 -2.66
CA GLY A 45 1.68 16.72 -3.54
C GLY A 45 2.45 15.44 -3.25
N LEU A 46 1.78 14.42 -2.70
CA LEU A 46 2.40 13.16 -2.28
C LEU A 46 2.34 12.07 -3.35
N LEU A 47 1.67 12.31 -4.48
CA LEU A 47 1.54 11.34 -5.55
C LEU A 47 2.87 11.03 -6.23
N TYR A 48 2.99 9.78 -6.63
CA TYR A 48 4.13 9.19 -7.30
C TYR A 48 3.71 8.68 -8.70
N PRO A 49 3.44 9.58 -9.65
CA PRO A 49 2.82 9.25 -10.94
C PRO A 49 3.68 8.32 -11.83
N GLU A 50 4.99 8.28 -11.61
CA GLU A 50 5.93 7.41 -12.30
C GLU A 50 5.81 5.93 -11.88
N TYR A 51 5.32 5.67 -10.67
CA TYR A 51 5.14 4.32 -10.12
C TYR A 51 3.68 3.88 -10.29
N ARG A 52 3.42 3.13 -11.36
CA ARG A 52 2.07 2.72 -11.77
C ARG A 52 2.02 1.23 -12.10
N SER A 53 0.88 0.60 -11.81
CA SER A 53 0.60 -0.75 -12.26
C SER A 53 0.06 -0.74 -13.69
N GLU A 54 0.58 -1.61 -14.55
CA GLU A 54 -0.02 -1.86 -15.86
C GLU A 54 -1.23 -2.80 -15.77
N LEU A 55 -1.30 -3.59 -14.70
CA LEU A 55 -2.37 -4.56 -14.46
C LEU A 55 -3.61 -3.94 -13.81
N ILE A 56 -3.41 -2.95 -12.94
CA ILE A 56 -4.47 -2.27 -12.18
C ILE A 56 -4.31 -0.75 -12.39
N PRO A 57 -4.84 -0.18 -13.49
CA PRO A 57 -4.65 1.23 -13.81
C PRO A 57 -5.14 2.22 -12.74
N GLU A 58 -6.09 1.80 -11.90
CA GLU A 58 -6.65 2.57 -10.80
C GLU A 58 -5.72 2.62 -9.57
N LEU A 59 -4.73 1.72 -9.49
CA LEU A 59 -3.75 1.70 -8.42
C LEU A 59 -2.80 2.88 -8.56
N PHE A 60 -2.69 3.71 -7.52
CA PHE A 60 -1.76 4.82 -7.47
C PHE A 60 -0.77 4.65 -6.32
N ALA A 61 0.48 5.05 -6.54
CA ALA A 61 1.52 5.11 -5.52
C ALA A 61 1.62 6.51 -4.91
N PHE A 62 2.05 6.58 -3.65
CA PHE A 62 2.27 7.84 -2.95
C PHE A 62 3.25 7.72 -1.78
N ALA A 63 3.83 8.86 -1.40
CA ALA A 63 4.78 9.01 -0.31
C ALA A 63 4.11 9.01 1.07
N ALA A 64 4.89 8.70 2.11
CA ALA A 64 4.55 9.08 3.48
C ALA A 64 4.47 10.61 3.62
N THR A 65 3.71 11.12 4.60
CA THR A 65 3.52 12.58 4.78
C THR A 65 4.80 13.36 5.05
N ASP A 66 5.84 12.69 5.56
CA ASP A 66 7.17 13.23 5.81
C ASP A 66 8.16 12.98 4.66
N PHE A 67 7.69 12.42 3.55
CA PHE A 67 8.50 11.97 2.42
C PHE A 67 9.65 11.05 2.84
N TYR A 68 9.43 10.22 3.88
CA TYR A 68 10.47 9.33 4.37
C TYR A 68 11.00 8.42 3.24
N PRO A 69 12.30 8.52 2.89
CA PRO A 69 12.88 7.70 1.85
C PRO A 69 12.88 6.25 2.29
N GLY A 70 12.58 5.32 1.37
CA GLY A 70 12.49 3.89 1.71
C GLY A 70 11.16 3.47 2.32
N PHE A 71 10.10 4.25 2.11
CA PHE A 71 8.72 3.85 2.37
C PHE A 71 7.82 4.26 1.21
N CYS A 72 6.92 3.38 0.80
CA CYS A 72 5.94 3.68 -0.25
C CYS A 72 4.59 3.05 0.06
N TYR A 73 3.53 3.77 -0.29
CA TYR A 73 2.15 3.30 -0.21
C TYR A 73 1.57 3.17 -1.61
N THR A 74 0.69 2.21 -1.79
CA THR A 74 -0.16 2.06 -2.96
C THR A 74 -1.61 1.96 -2.52
N GLN A 75 -2.52 2.47 -3.33
CA GLN A 75 -3.95 2.44 -3.00
C GLN A 75 -4.83 2.46 -4.24
N ILE A 76 -5.97 1.80 -4.14
CA ILE A 76 -7.15 1.97 -4.99
C ILE A 76 -8.25 2.56 -4.11
N ASP A 77 -8.92 3.59 -4.62
CA ASP A 77 -10.09 4.13 -3.95
C ASP A 77 -11.31 3.23 -4.24
N THR A 78 -11.99 2.78 -3.19
CA THR A 78 -13.19 1.95 -3.30
C THR A 78 -14.39 2.66 -2.65
N ALA A 79 -15.60 2.16 -2.91
CA ALA A 79 -16.81 2.65 -2.24
C ALA A 79 -16.78 2.51 -0.70
N ARG A 80 -15.84 1.73 -0.15
CA ARG A 80 -15.66 1.49 1.30
C ARG A 80 -14.41 2.17 1.87
N GLY A 81 -13.76 3.03 1.09
CA GLY A 81 -12.49 3.67 1.42
C GLY A 81 -11.32 3.16 0.56
N GLY A 82 -10.13 3.62 0.87
CA GLY A 82 -8.88 3.19 0.24
C GLY A 82 -8.48 1.78 0.66
N PHE A 83 -8.03 0.98 -0.29
CA PHE A 83 -7.37 -0.30 -0.04
C PHE A 83 -6.09 -0.39 -0.86
N GLY A 84 -5.02 -0.87 -0.24
CA GLY A 84 -3.79 -1.18 -0.97
C GLY A 84 -2.71 -1.69 -0.04
N ALA A 85 -1.46 -1.48 -0.42
CA ALA A 85 -0.31 -1.99 0.31
C ALA A 85 0.66 -0.89 0.69
N SER A 86 1.55 -1.24 1.61
CA SER A 86 2.72 -0.45 1.93
C SER A 86 3.94 -1.35 1.98
N ALA A 87 5.07 -0.83 1.52
CA ALA A 87 6.37 -1.45 1.72
C ALA A 87 7.31 -0.42 2.34
N GLY A 88 8.09 -0.85 3.31
CA GLY A 88 9.05 0.02 3.98
C GLY A 88 10.22 -0.73 4.56
N GLY A 89 11.38 -0.09 4.55
CA GLY A 89 12.62 -0.57 5.14
C GLY A 89 13.51 0.61 5.57
N ASP A 90 14.68 0.30 6.11
CA ASP A 90 15.66 1.33 6.45
C ASP A 90 16.26 1.93 5.18
N SER A 91 16.17 3.26 5.05
CA SER A 91 16.60 4.02 3.86
C SER A 91 18.08 3.88 3.50
N ARG A 92 18.90 3.26 4.35
CA ARG A 92 20.31 2.92 4.05
C ARG A 92 20.44 1.67 3.17
N TYR A 93 19.42 0.83 3.13
CA TYR A 93 19.44 -0.47 2.45
C TYR A 93 18.38 -0.60 1.36
N VAL A 94 17.43 0.32 1.29
CA VAL A 94 16.37 0.32 0.29
C VAL A 94 16.14 1.70 -0.31
N THR A 95 15.61 1.69 -1.52
CA THR A 95 15.21 2.89 -2.27
C THR A 95 13.68 3.03 -2.30
N THR A 96 13.20 4.25 -2.57
CA THR A 96 11.77 4.48 -2.79
C THR A 96 11.24 3.66 -3.96
N GLU A 97 12.03 3.53 -5.04
CA GLU A 97 11.67 2.71 -6.20
C GLU A 97 11.45 1.24 -5.83
N GLU A 98 12.38 0.61 -5.10
CA GLU A 98 12.24 -0.77 -4.63
C GLU A 98 10.96 -0.95 -3.79
N MET A 99 10.66 0.02 -2.91
CA MET A 99 9.48 -0.07 -2.05
C MET A 99 8.18 0.16 -2.82
N CYS A 100 8.12 1.12 -3.75
CA CYS A 100 6.93 1.30 -4.57
C CYS A 100 6.68 0.09 -5.46
N ASN A 101 7.71 -0.49 -6.07
CA ASN A 101 7.59 -1.71 -6.86
C ASN A 101 7.10 -2.89 -6.00
N ALA A 102 7.66 -3.09 -4.80
CA ALA A 102 7.20 -4.14 -3.89
C ALA A 102 5.74 -3.96 -3.44
N ALA A 103 5.33 -2.73 -3.14
CA ALA A 103 3.95 -2.43 -2.76
C ALA A 103 2.97 -2.62 -3.94
N ILE A 104 3.36 -2.26 -5.17
CA ILE A 104 2.56 -2.51 -6.38
C ILE A 104 2.43 -4.02 -6.60
N GLU A 105 3.56 -4.74 -6.60
CA GLU A 105 3.61 -6.16 -6.89
C GLU A 105 2.70 -6.97 -5.96
N VAL A 106 2.70 -6.65 -4.66
CA VAL A 106 1.84 -7.35 -3.70
C VAL A 106 0.34 -7.14 -3.97
N VAL A 107 -0.07 -5.95 -4.40
CA VAL A 107 -1.47 -5.71 -4.80
C VAL A 107 -1.78 -6.43 -6.11
N GLU A 108 -0.86 -6.45 -7.07
CA GLU A 108 -1.02 -7.21 -8.31
C GLU A 108 -1.11 -8.72 -8.07
N GLN A 109 -0.30 -9.27 -7.17
CA GLN A 109 -0.38 -10.68 -6.79
C GLN A 109 -1.75 -11.01 -6.20
N LEU A 110 -2.28 -10.15 -5.33
CA LEU A 110 -3.64 -10.30 -4.79
C LEU A 110 -4.70 -10.23 -5.91
N TYR A 111 -4.56 -9.28 -6.82
CA TYR A 111 -5.46 -9.13 -7.97
C TYR A 111 -5.41 -10.34 -8.91
N ARG A 112 -4.24 -10.92 -9.17
CA ARG A 112 -4.12 -12.15 -9.98
C ARG A 112 -4.75 -13.35 -9.27
N ALA A 113 -4.64 -13.42 -7.94
CA ALA A 113 -5.14 -14.55 -7.16
C ALA A 113 -6.66 -14.51 -6.96
N LEU A 114 -7.24 -13.32 -6.74
CA LEU A 114 -8.64 -13.15 -6.33
C LEU A 114 -9.44 -12.21 -7.23
N GLY A 115 -8.78 -11.42 -8.07
CA GLY A 115 -9.43 -10.58 -9.06
C GLY A 115 -10.06 -11.46 -10.12
N SER A 116 -11.38 -11.42 -10.23
CA SER A 116 -12.07 -12.05 -11.34
C SER A 116 -11.82 -11.24 -12.63
N PRO A 117 -11.34 -11.87 -13.71
CA PRO A 117 -11.34 -11.22 -15.03
C PRO A 117 -12.75 -11.03 -15.59
N ASP A 118 -13.74 -11.77 -15.06
CA ASP A 118 -15.13 -11.72 -15.52
C ASP A 118 -15.98 -10.80 -14.64
N VAL A 119 -15.92 -9.51 -14.94
CA VAL A 119 -17.02 -8.58 -14.61
C VAL A 119 -17.56 -7.98 -15.91
N HIS A 120 -17.87 -8.84 -16.90
CA HIS A 120 -18.74 -8.53 -18.03
C HIS A 120 -19.48 -9.78 -18.50
#